data_AF-J0PQN0-F1
#
_entry.id   AF-J0PQN0-F1
#
_cell.length_a   1.000
_cell.length_b   1.000
_cell.length_c   1.000
_cell.angle_alpha   90.00
_cell.angle_beta   90.00
_cell.angle_gamma   90.00
#
_symmetry.space_group_name_H-M   'P 1'
#
loop_
_entity.id
_entity.type
_entity.pdbx_description
1 polymer ?
#
loop_
_entity_poly.entity_id
_entity_poly.type
_entity_poly.pdbx_seq_one_letter_code
_entity_poly.pdbx_strand_id
1 'polypeptide(L)' 'MNTRVTNVVNDFTQKLTESSQHIEKDALLWNDDAHAFVADHGKESARTKSKITHILDGAISHGSTDAITGG' A
#
# COMPACT_ATOMS: atom_id res chain seq x y z
N MET A 1 -36.31 -12.44 6.75
CA MET A 1 -34.90 -12.57 7.16
C MET A 1 -34.75 -11.97 8.56
N ASN A 2 -33.97 -12.59 9.45
CA ASN A 2 -33.83 -12.10 10.83
C ASN A 2 -33.00 -10.81 10.87
N THR A 3 -33.56 -9.71 11.36
CA THR A 3 -32.92 -8.37 11.39
C THR A 3 -31.56 -8.37 12.10
N ARG A 4 -31.37 -9.20 13.14
CA ARG A 4 -30.08 -9.29 13.85
C ARG A 4 -29.00 -9.89 12.95
N VAL A 5 -29.35 -10.90 12.15
CA VAL A 5 -28.41 -11.53 11.20
C VAL A 5 -28.02 -10.53 10.11
N THR A 6 -28.98 -9.76 9.59
CA THR A 6 -28.69 -8.71 8.61
C THR A 6 -27.73 -7.65 9.15
N ASN A 7 -27.94 -7.18 10.39
CA ASN A 7 -27.06 -6.17 10.99
C ASN A 7 -25.63 -6.69 11.17
N VAL A 8 -25.45 -7.93 11.65
CA VAL A 8 -24.12 -8.54 11.82
C VAL A 8 -23.40 -8.67 10.48
N VAL A 9 -24.10 -9.07 9.42
CA VAL A 9 -23.52 -9.17 8.07
C VAL A 9 -23.09 -7.80 7.54
N ASN A 10 -23.90 -6.77 7.78
CA ASN A 10 -23.58 -5.40 7.37
C ASN A 10 -22.34 -4.87 8.10
N ASP A 11 -22.29 -5.02 9.43
CA ASP A 11 -21.14 -4.60 10.24
C ASP A 11 -19.85 -5.31 9.81
N PHE A 12 -19.94 -6.61 9.53
CA PHE A 12 -18.80 -7.39 9.06
C PHE A 12 -18.33 -6.92 7.67
N THR A 13 -19.27 -6.70 6.75
CA THR A 13 -18.97 -6.18 5.40
C THR A 13 -18.33 -4.79 5.45
N GLN A 14 -18.82 -3.92 6.34
CA GLN A 14 -18.24 -2.60 6.53
C GLN A 14 -16.79 -2.69 7.03
N LYS A 15 -16.52 -3.50 8.05
CA LYS A 15 -15.15 -3.70 8.57
C LYS A 15 -14.20 -4.26 7.51
N LEU A 16 -14.65 -5.19 6.67
CA LEU A 16 -13.86 -5.69 5.55
C LEU A 16 -13.55 -4.60 4.53
N THR A 17 -14.53 -3.75 4.23
CA THR A 17 -14.38 -2.63 3.30
C THR A 17 -13.37 -1.61 3.84
N GLU A 18 -13.50 -1.23 5.12
CA GLU A 18 -12.57 -0.31 5.78
C GLU A 18 -11.13 -0.87 5.79
N SER A 19 -10.98 -2.15 6.11
CA SER A 19 -9.66 -2.82 6.08
C SER A 19 -9.06 -2.82 4.68
N SER A 20 -9.86 -3.10 3.64
CA SER A 20 -9.37 -3.13 2.26
C SER A 20 -8.93 -1.73 1.81
N GLN A 21 -9.71 -0.70 2.12
CA GLN A 21 -9.36 0.69 1.82
C GLN A 21 -8.10 1.16 2.55
N HIS A 22 -7.85 0.68 3.77
CA HIS A 22 -6.63 1.00 4.51
C HIS A 22 -5.40 0.39 3.82
N ILE A 23 -5.50 -0.86 3.37
CA ILE A 23 -4.42 -1.52 2.61
C ILE A 23 -4.17 -0.76 1.29
N GLU A 24 -5.22 -0.39 0.57
CA GLU A 24 -5.10 0.35 -0.69
C GLU A 24 -4.43 1.72 -0.54
N LYS A 25 -4.58 2.37 0.62
CA LYS A 25 -4.03 3.70 0.89
C LYS A 25 -2.58 3.67 1.33
N ASP A 26 -2.21 2.71 2.17
CA ASP A 26 -0.92 2.73 2.88
C ASP A 26 0.10 1.71 2.38
N ALA A 27 -0.30 0.75 1.53
CA ALA A 27 0.64 -0.19 0.93
C ALA A 27 1.42 0.44 -0.25
N LEU A 28 2.64 -0.07 -0.47
CA LEU A 28 3.39 0.17 -1.71
C LEU A 28 2.80 -0.74 -2.80
N LEU A 29 1.99 -0.17 -3.70
CA LEU A 29 1.23 -0.92 -4.69
C LEU A 29 1.85 -0.84 -6.09
N TRP A 30 1.62 -1.90 -6.86
CA TRP A 30 1.91 -1.93 -8.28
C TRP A 30 1.01 -0.94 -9.02
N ASN A 31 1.59 -0.18 -9.94
CA ASN A 31 0.89 0.70 -10.86
C ASN A 31 1.08 0.19 -12.29
N ASP A 32 -0.04 -0.10 -12.96
CA ASP A 32 -0.02 -0.68 -14.30
C ASP A 32 0.53 0.26 -15.37
N ASP A 33 0.27 1.57 -15.27
CA ASP A 33 0.75 2.55 -16.25
C ASP A 33 2.27 2.75 -16.16
N ALA A 34 2.80 2.75 -14.93
CA ALA A 34 4.23 2.86 -14.67
C ALA A 34 4.98 1.53 -14.81
N HIS A 35 4.25 0.41 -14.86
CA HIS A 35 4.80 -0.95 -14.76
C HIS A 35 5.79 -1.10 -13.59
N ALA A 36 5.45 -0.58 -12.42
CA ALA A 36 6.32 -0.57 -11.24
C ALA A 36 5.53 -0.43 -9.93
N PHE A 37 6.16 -0.76 -8.80
CA PHE A 37 5.70 -0.31 -7.48
C PHE A 37 5.98 1.18 -7.32
N VAL A 38 4.95 1.96 -6.96
CA VAL A 38 5.06 3.42 -6.86
C VAL A 38 4.94 3.91 -5.42
N ALA A 39 5.90 4.72 -4.99
CA ALA A 39 5.94 5.30 -3.64
C ALA A 39 5.17 6.62 -3.56
N ASP A 40 4.07 6.76 -4.29
CA ASP A 40 3.21 7.93 -4.20
C ASP A 40 2.24 7.73 -3.04
N HIS A 41 2.23 8.64 -2.06
CA HIS A 41 1.32 8.59 -0.91
C HIS A 41 0.58 9.92 -0.75
N GLY A 42 -0.64 9.87 -0.20
CA GLY A 42 -1.55 11.02 -0.10
C GLY A 42 -2.93 10.76 -0.74
N LYS A 43 -3.83 11.74 -0.65
CA LYS A 43 -5.20 11.65 -1.19
C LYS A 43 -5.27 12.31 -2.56
N GLU A 44 -5.87 11.62 -3.53
CA GLU A 44 -6.23 12.14 -4.86
C GLU A 44 -5.12 13.00 -5.51
N SER A 45 -5.41 14.26 -5.81
CA SER A 45 -4.49 15.22 -6.44
C SER A 45 -3.31 15.64 -5.59
N ALA A 46 -3.30 15.29 -4.30
CA ALA A 46 -2.19 15.53 -3.38
C ALA A 46 -1.25 14.31 -3.24
N ARG A 47 -1.41 13.26 -4.05
CA ARG A 47 -0.44 12.16 -4.10
C ARG A 47 0.92 12.69 -4.56
N THR A 48 1.95 12.43 -3.77
CA THR A 48 3.31 12.87 -4.07
C THR A 48 4.31 11.75 -3.78
N LYS A 49 5.45 11.81 -4.48
CA LYS A 49 6.58 10.90 -4.28
C LYS A 49 7.04 10.99 -2.82
N SER A 50 6.97 9.86 -2.13
CA SER A 50 7.29 9.73 -0.71
C SER A 50 8.59 8.96 -0.49
N LYS A 51 9.22 9.18 0.67
CA LYS A 51 10.45 8.47 1.05
C LYS A 51 10.11 7.05 1.50
N ILE A 52 10.91 6.07 1.07
CA ILE A 52 10.99 4.76 1.68
C ILE A 52 12.24 4.77 2.57
N THR A 53 12.10 4.42 3.84
CA THR A 53 13.17 4.51 4.85
C THR A 53 13.23 3.22 5.68
N HIS A 54 14.27 3.07 6.51
CA HIS A 54 14.60 1.84 7.24
C HIS A 54 14.86 0.64 6.30
N ILE A 55 15.41 0.91 5.12
CA ILE A 55 15.92 -0.10 4.21
C ILE A 55 17.38 -0.37 4.60
N LEU A 56 17.80 -1.64 4.58
CA LEU A 56 19.20 -2.00 4.74
C LEU A 56 20.00 -1.62 3.49
N ASP A 57 21.30 -1.38 3.66
CA ASP A 57 22.18 -1.06 2.55
C ASP A 57 22.32 -2.25 1.60
N GLY A 58 21.99 -2.02 0.33
CA GLY A 58 22.15 -3.01 -0.73
C GLY A 58 23.61 -3.25 -1.11
N ALA A 59 23.89 -4.45 -1.63
CA ALA A 59 25.25 -4.81 -2.06
C ALA A 59 25.70 -4.03 -3.31
N ILE A 60 26.87 -3.38 -3.24
CA ILE A 60 27.50 -2.73 -4.41
C ILE A 60 28.37 -3.78 -5.12
N SER A 61 27.73 -4.59 -5.95
CA SER A 61 28.39 -5.65 -6.73
C SER A 61 27.70 -5.85 -8.09
N HIS A 62 28.41 -6.45 -9.05
CA HIS A 62 27.89 -6.66 -10.40
C HIS A 62 26.65 -7.58 -10.38
N GLY A 63 25.53 -7.08 -10.92
CA GLY A 63 24.28 -7.82 -11.00
C GLY A 63 23.39 -7.74 -9.74
N SER A 64 23.76 -6.94 -8.74
CA SER A 64 22.91 -6.70 -7.57
C SER A 64 21.57 -6.07 -7.96
N THR A 65 20.49 -6.53 -7.32
CA THR A 65 19.13 -5.98 -7.44
C THR A 65 18.63 -5.39 -6.12
N ASP A 66 19.52 -5.22 -5.15
CA ASP A 66 19.18 -4.63 -3.87
C ASP A 66 18.92 -3.12 -4.02
N ALA A 67 18.00 -2.60 -3.24
CA ALA A 67 17.85 -1.15 -3.12
C ALA A 67 19.07 -0.54 -2.43
N ILE A 68 19.57 0.58 -2.93
CA ILE A 68 20.62 1.38 -2.28
C ILE A 68 19.98 2.48 -1.43
N THR A 69 20.61 2.83 -0.31
CA THR A 69 20.17 3.90 0.60
C THR A 69 21.01 5.15 0.39
N GLY A 70 20.66 6.24 1.08
CA GLY A 70 21.40 7.51 0.99
C GLY A 70 22.72 7.55 1.77
N GLY A 71 22.97 6.59 2.67
CA GLY A 71 24.06 6.67 3.67
C GLY A 71 23.86 7.77 4.72
#